data_AF-A0A519MCX7-F1
#
_entry.id   AF-A0A519MCX7-F1
#
_cell.length_a   1.000
_cell.length_b   1.000
_cell.length_c   1.000
_cell.angle_alpha   90.00
_cell.angle_beta   90.00
_cell.angle_gamma   90.00
#
_symmetry.space_group_name_H-M   'P 1'
#
loop_
_entity.id
_entity.type
_entity.pdbx_description
1 polymer ?
#
loop_
_entity_poly.entity_id
_entity_poly.type
_entity_poly.pdbx_seq_one_letter_code
_entity_poly.pdbx_strand_id
1 'polypeptide(L)'
;MSTEERSLNFIEQIIEEDLSNGLSPDKLRFRFPPEPNGYLHVGHASAICLNFGLGLDYKAPVNLRFDDTNPAKEEQEYVDAIKKDIEWLGYEWAEERYASDYFQQMYEWAVEFIKKDKAYVDSQSSEEMAKQKGTPTQPGTDSPYRKRSVEENLDLFEKMKNGEFPEGTHVLRAKIDMASTNMLMRDPLMYRILHKHHHRTGNQWCIYPMYDWAHGESDYLEQISHSLCTLEFLPHRELYDWFLDQVYDNGKVRPKQREFARRNLSHTVVSKRKLLQLVQENHVTGWDDPRMSTISGMRRRGYTPGSLRNFADTIGIAKRNNLIDVSLLEFCVREDLNKTAPRVMAVLDP
;
A
#
# COMPACT_ATOMS: atom_id res chain seq x y z
N MET A 1 -32.28 -27.07 1.34
CA MET A 1 -31.16 -26.47 0.59
C MET A 1 -29.96 -26.60 1.49
N SER A 2 -29.03 -27.50 1.16
CA SER A 2 -27.75 -27.58 1.87
C SER A 2 -27.05 -26.24 1.67
N THR A 3 -26.93 -25.46 2.73
CA THR A 3 -25.97 -24.38 2.80
C THR A 3 -24.60 -25.02 2.62
N GLU A 4 -24.04 -24.95 1.41
CA GLU A 4 -22.63 -25.27 1.20
C GLU A 4 -21.85 -24.31 2.10
N GLU A 5 -21.28 -24.83 3.18
CA GLU A 5 -20.33 -24.08 4.00
C GLU A 5 -19.12 -23.76 3.12
N ARG A 6 -19.03 -22.50 2.69
CA ARG A 6 -17.86 -21.98 1.99
C ARG A 6 -16.65 -22.16 2.90
N SER A 7 -15.65 -22.87 2.40
CA SER A 7 -14.36 -23.01 3.10
C SER A 7 -13.69 -21.64 3.24
N LEU A 8 -13.28 -21.30 4.46
CA LEU A 8 -12.57 -20.07 4.76
C LEU A 8 -11.20 -20.05 4.07
N ASN A 9 -10.85 -18.92 3.48
CA ASN A 9 -9.51 -18.67 2.99
C ASN A 9 -8.53 -18.44 4.15
N PHE A 10 -7.23 -18.46 3.88
CA PHE A 10 -6.22 -18.39 4.95
C PHE A 10 -6.23 -17.08 5.74
N ILE A 11 -6.71 -15.96 5.18
CA ILE A 11 -6.84 -14.68 5.89
C ILE A 11 -8.03 -14.74 6.84
N GLU A 12 -9.17 -15.24 6.38
CA GLU A 12 -10.36 -15.48 7.22
C GLU A 12 -10.00 -16.42 8.38
N GLN A 13 -9.27 -17.51 8.12
CA GLN A 13 -8.79 -18.42 9.19
C GLN A 13 -7.92 -17.71 10.24
N ILE A 14 -7.04 -16.80 9.83
CA ILE A 14 -6.21 -16.02 10.77
C ILE A 14 -7.07 -15.06 11.60
N ILE A 15 -8.08 -14.43 10.97
CA ILE A 15 -9.01 -13.54 11.67
C ILE A 15 -9.80 -14.34 12.71
N GLU A 16 -10.38 -15.49 12.34
CA GLU A 16 -11.10 -16.36 13.28
C GLU A 16 -10.21 -16.84 14.43
N GLU A 17 -8.96 -17.21 14.13
CA GLU A 17 -8.00 -17.62 15.15
C GLU A 17 -7.72 -16.47 16.14
N ASP A 18 -7.48 -15.25 15.64
CA ASP A 18 -7.23 -14.08 16.48
C ASP A 18 -8.46 -13.71 17.34
N LEU A 19 -9.67 -13.79 16.78
CA LEU A 19 -10.91 -13.59 17.53
C LEU A 19 -11.06 -14.63 18.66
N SER A 20 -10.76 -15.91 18.34
CA SER A 20 -10.82 -17.00 19.33
C SER A 20 -9.76 -16.86 20.44
N ASN A 21 -8.62 -16.25 20.10
CA ASN A 21 -7.50 -15.99 21.01
C ASN A 21 -7.65 -14.67 21.79
N GLY A 22 -8.80 -14.01 21.72
CA GLY A 22 -9.13 -12.86 22.56
C GLY A 22 -9.05 -11.49 21.90
N LEU A 23 -8.85 -11.41 20.57
CA LEU A 23 -9.09 -10.16 19.85
C LEU A 23 -10.60 -9.87 19.88
N SER A 24 -10.97 -8.73 20.46
CA SER A 24 -12.38 -8.34 20.51
C SER A 24 -12.90 -7.98 19.10
N PRO A 25 -14.10 -8.44 18.68
CA PRO A 25 -14.64 -8.16 17.35
C PRO A 25 -14.75 -6.65 17.00
N ASP A 26 -15.02 -5.79 17.98
CA ASP A 26 -15.07 -4.32 17.81
C ASP A 26 -13.71 -3.69 17.47
N LYS A 27 -12.62 -4.43 17.70
CA LYS A 27 -11.26 -4.04 17.33
C LYS A 27 -10.87 -4.48 15.92
N LEU A 28 -11.74 -5.20 15.20
CA LEU A 28 -11.48 -5.50 13.79
C LEU A 28 -11.57 -4.21 12.96
N ARG A 29 -10.53 -3.95 12.18
CA ARG A 29 -10.48 -2.84 11.23
C ARG A 29 -9.51 -3.15 10.11
N PHE A 30 -9.92 -2.83 8.89
CA PHE A 30 -9.14 -3.04 7.68
C PHE A 30 -8.87 -1.70 6.97
N ARG A 31 -8.02 -1.72 5.94
CA ARG A 31 -7.81 -0.55 5.07
C ARG A 31 -7.45 -0.93 3.65
N PHE A 32 -7.87 -0.10 2.70
CA PHE A 32 -7.31 -0.07 1.35
C PHE A 32 -6.41 1.17 1.21
N PRO A 33 -5.08 1.00 1.12
CA PRO A 33 -4.14 2.13 1.15
C PRO A 33 -3.47 2.43 -0.21
N PRO A 34 -4.18 2.94 -1.25
CA PRO A 34 -3.55 3.23 -2.54
C PRO A 34 -2.68 4.50 -2.49
N GLU A 35 -1.56 4.48 -3.21
CA GLU A 35 -0.82 5.70 -3.55
C GLU A 35 -1.60 6.51 -4.61
N PRO A 36 -1.85 7.82 -4.40
CA PRO A 36 -2.61 8.65 -5.34
C PRO A 36 -1.73 9.16 -6.51
N ASN A 37 -1.10 8.24 -7.24
CA ASN A 37 -0.18 8.53 -8.34
C ASN A 37 -0.54 7.83 -9.66
N GLY A 38 -1.78 7.33 -9.76
CA GLY A 38 -2.28 6.63 -10.94
C GLY A 38 -3.67 6.04 -10.73
N TYR A 39 -4.34 5.76 -11.84
CA TYR A 39 -5.65 5.13 -11.86
C TYR A 39 -5.62 3.68 -11.35
N LEU A 40 -6.71 3.26 -10.70
CA LEU A 40 -6.89 1.87 -10.30
C LEU A 40 -7.10 0.98 -11.52
N HIS A 41 -6.76 -0.30 -11.37
CA HIS A 41 -6.81 -1.30 -12.43
C HIS A 41 -7.33 -2.62 -11.87
N VAL A 42 -7.61 -3.60 -12.73
CA VAL A 42 -8.19 -4.90 -12.34
C VAL A 42 -7.41 -5.60 -11.21
N GLY A 43 -6.08 -5.46 -11.17
CA GLY A 43 -5.27 -5.99 -10.05
C GLY A 43 -5.57 -5.34 -8.68
N HIS A 44 -5.99 -4.07 -8.66
CA HIS A 44 -6.43 -3.39 -7.43
C HIS A 44 -7.83 -3.85 -7.03
N ALA A 45 -8.70 -4.20 -7.98
CA ALA A 45 -10.07 -4.66 -7.69
C ALA A 45 -10.06 -5.86 -6.74
N SER A 46 -9.11 -6.79 -6.88
CA SER A 46 -8.97 -7.92 -5.94
C SER A 46 -8.60 -7.50 -4.51
N ALA A 47 -7.72 -6.51 -4.35
CA ALA A 47 -7.36 -5.98 -3.03
C ALA A 47 -8.51 -5.17 -2.40
N ILE A 48 -9.27 -4.44 -3.22
CA ILE A 48 -10.49 -3.73 -2.81
C ILE A 48 -11.53 -4.76 -2.34
N CYS A 49 -11.88 -5.73 -3.19
CA CYS A 49 -12.87 -6.76 -2.85
C CYS A 49 -12.48 -7.54 -1.59
N LEU A 50 -11.18 -7.81 -1.39
CA LEU A 50 -10.69 -8.46 -0.17
C LEU A 50 -10.92 -7.59 1.08
N ASN A 51 -10.39 -6.36 1.10
CA ASN A 51 -10.46 -5.52 2.30
C ASN A 51 -11.90 -5.11 2.63
N PHE A 52 -12.65 -4.65 1.61
CA PHE A 52 -14.04 -4.24 1.79
C PHE A 52 -14.99 -5.42 1.98
N GLY A 53 -14.73 -6.55 1.32
CA GLY A 53 -15.48 -7.80 1.52
C GLY A 53 -15.37 -8.30 2.96
N LEU A 54 -14.15 -8.37 3.50
CA LEU A 54 -13.94 -8.68 4.92
C LEU A 54 -14.64 -7.67 5.85
N GLY A 55 -14.64 -6.38 5.50
CA GLY A 55 -15.40 -5.37 6.22
C GLY A 55 -16.90 -5.68 6.29
N LEU A 56 -17.50 -6.12 5.18
CA LEU A 56 -18.91 -6.51 5.14
C LEU A 56 -19.17 -7.81 5.91
N ASP A 57 -18.35 -8.83 5.69
CA ASP A 57 -18.52 -10.16 6.29
C ASP A 57 -18.41 -10.11 7.83
N TYR A 58 -17.43 -9.36 8.35
CA TYR A 58 -17.19 -9.20 9.78
C TYR A 58 -17.89 -7.98 10.39
N LYS A 59 -18.64 -7.20 9.60
CA LYS A 59 -19.26 -5.92 10.01
C LYS A 59 -18.24 -4.97 10.66
N ALA A 60 -17.04 -4.92 10.08
CA ALA A 60 -15.90 -4.17 10.57
C ALA A 60 -15.61 -2.95 9.68
N PRO A 61 -15.16 -1.82 10.25
CA PRO A 61 -14.81 -0.62 9.48
C PRO A 61 -13.63 -0.89 8.53
N VAL A 62 -13.70 -0.30 7.33
CA VAL A 62 -12.62 -0.31 6.34
C VAL A 62 -12.26 1.13 6.00
N ASN A 63 -11.03 1.53 6.30
CA ASN A 63 -10.54 2.86 5.97
C ASN A 63 -10.09 2.91 4.48
N LEU A 64 -10.36 4.02 3.81
CA LEU A 64 -9.67 4.38 2.56
C LEU A 64 -8.54 5.32 2.93
N ARG A 65 -7.29 4.86 2.80
CA ARG A 65 -6.12 5.67 3.12
C ARG A 65 -5.34 6.02 1.86
N PHE A 66 -5.09 7.29 1.61
CA PHE A 66 -4.11 7.67 0.60
C PHE A 66 -2.73 7.62 1.22
N ASP A 67 -1.84 6.76 0.68
CA ASP A 67 -0.44 6.69 1.10
C ASP A 67 0.36 7.80 0.40
N ASP A 68 0.03 9.05 0.76
CA ASP A 68 0.49 10.28 0.15
C ASP A 68 1.81 10.78 0.78
N THR A 69 2.83 9.92 0.77
CA THR A 69 4.14 10.23 1.38
C THR A 69 5.13 10.85 0.38
N ASN A 70 4.79 10.90 -0.91
CA ASN A 70 5.69 11.29 -1.98
C ASN A 70 5.12 12.48 -2.80
N PRO A 71 5.44 13.73 -2.42
CA PRO A 71 4.85 14.93 -3.01
C PRO A 71 5.14 15.12 -4.51
N ALA A 72 6.10 14.38 -5.08
CA ALA A 72 6.49 14.53 -6.48
C ALA A 72 5.57 13.81 -7.49
N LYS A 73 4.69 12.91 -7.03
CA LYS A 73 3.91 12.03 -7.91
C LYS A 73 2.40 12.08 -7.68
N GLU A 74 1.95 12.91 -6.76
CA GLU A 74 0.61 12.84 -6.20
C GLU A 74 -0.25 13.98 -6.72
N GLU A 75 -1.43 13.66 -7.24
CA GLU A 75 -2.35 14.62 -7.84
C GLU A 75 -3.77 14.38 -7.33
N GLN A 76 -4.51 15.47 -7.10
CA GLN A 76 -5.91 15.41 -6.65
C GLN A 76 -6.79 14.62 -7.64
N GLU A 77 -6.47 14.65 -8.94
CA GLU A 77 -7.14 13.86 -9.97
C GLU A 77 -7.18 12.35 -9.62
N TYR A 78 -6.05 11.80 -9.13
CA TYR A 78 -5.98 10.38 -8.79
C TYR A 78 -6.77 10.06 -7.51
N VAL A 79 -6.77 10.98 -6.52
CA VAL A 79 -7.59 10.86 -5.31
C VAL A 79 -9.06 10.73 -5.69
N ASP A 80 -9.55 11.63 -6.54
CA ASP A 80 -10.95 11.66 -6.98
C ASP A 80 -11.30 10.42 -7.82
N ALA A 81 -10.40 9.99 -8.71
CA ALA A 81 -10.59 8.81 -9.55
C ALA A 81 -10.63 7.51 -8.72
N ILE A 82 -9.76 7.37 -7.73
CA ILE A 82 -9.72 6.22 -6.81
C ILE A 82 -11.05 6.11 -6.05
N LYS A 83 -11.53 7.22 -5.47
CA LYS A 83 -12.81 7.28 -4.74
C LYS A 83 -13.97 6.85 -5.62
N LYS A 84 -14.07 7.44 -6.82
CA LYS A 84 -15.09 7.11 -7.81
C LYS A 84 -15.08 5.64 -8.23
N ASP A 85 -13.91 5.03 -8.36
CA ASP A 85 -13.77 3.63 -8.75
C ASP A 85 -14.18 2.67 -7.61
N ILE A 86 -13.90 3.02 -6.35
CA ILE A 86 -14.34 2.25 -5.17
C ILE A 86 -15.86 2.36 -4.99
N GLU A 87 -16.42 3.57 -5.06
CA GLU A 87 -17.87 3.81 -5.01
C GLU A 87 -18.58 3.08 -6.14
N TRP A 88 -18.05 3.12 -7.36
CA TRP A 88 -18.61 2.40 -8.50
C TRP A 88 -18.57 0.88 -8.30
N LEU A 89 -17.53 0.34 -7.65
CA LEU A 89 -17.49 -1.07 -7.24
C LEU A 89 -18.53 -1.41 -6.16
N GLY A 90 -19.28 -0.44 -5.64
CA GLY A 90 -20.35 -0.63 -4.66
C GLY A 90 -19.85 -0.78 -3.23
N TYR A 91 -18.67 -0.25 -2.94
CA TYR A 91 -18.10 -0.23 -1.60
C TYR A 91 -18.10 1.18 -1.02
N GLU A 92 -18.25 1.25 0.29
CA GLU A 92 -18.16 2.47 1.09
C GLU A 92 -17.06 2.30 2.13
N TRP A 93 -16.25 3.34 2.35
CA TRP A 93 -15.25 3.36 3.42
C TRP A 93 -15.80 4.03 4.67
N ALA A 94 -15.34 3.57 5.83
CA ALA A 94 -15.72 4.15 7.11
C ALA A 94 -15.10 5.54 7.30
N GLU A 95 -13.83 5.68 6.94
CA GLU A 95 -13.06 6.92 7.11
C GLU A 95 -12.12 7.12 5.92
N GLU A 96 -12.05 8.37 5.45
CA GLU A 96 -11.06 8.82 4.47
C GLU A 96 -9.85 9.36 5.23
N ARG A 97 -8.68 8.76 4.99
CA ARG A 97 -7.45 9.03 5.71
C ARG A 97 -6.31 9.35 4.75
N TYR A 98 -5.31 10.06 5.24
CA TYR A 98 -4.12 10.43 4.49
C TYR A 98 -2.89 10.18 5.36
N ALA A 99 -1.86 9.53 4.82
CA ALA A 99 -0.62 9.32 5.55
C ALA A 99 0.02 10.67 5.94
N SER A 100 -0.20 11.71 5.13
CA SER A 100 0.25 13.08 5.41
C SER A 100 -0.36 13.71 6.67
N ASP A 101 -1.54 13.26 7.10
CA ASP A 101 -2.15 13.71 8.37
C ASP A 101 -1.32 13.24 9.59
N TYR A 102 -0.43 12.26 9.40
CA TYR A 102 0.37 11.64 10.46
C TYR A 102 1.84 12.09 10.47
N PHE A 103 2.27 12.96 9.55
CA PHE A 103 3.68 13.39 9.45
C PHE A 103 4.25 13.94 10.75
N GLN A 104 3.45 14.73 11.48
CA GLN A 104 3.86 15.29 12.77
C GLN A 104 4.14 14.17 13.80
N GLN A 105 3.22 13.20 13.93
CA GLN A 105 3.38 12.09 14.87
C GLN A 105 4.56 11.18 14.49
N MET A 106 4.75 10.93 13.20
CA MET A 106 5.90 10.16 12.69
C MET A 106 7.22 10.89 12.97
N TYR A 107 7.25 12.22 12.84
CA TYR A 107 8.43 13.02 13.17
C TYR A 107 8.76 12.94 14.67
N GLU A 108 7.74 13.05 15.53
CA GLU A 108 7.91 12.92 16.98
C GLU A 108 8.44 11.54 17.38
N TRP A 109 7.92 10.47 16.76
CA TRP A 109 8.47 9.12 16.98
C TRP A 109 9.89 8.98 16.46
N ALA A 110 10.24 9.56 15.31
CA ALA A 110 11.62 9.56 14.83
C ALA A 110 12.58 10.28 15.80
N VAL A 111 12.15 11.38 16.41
CA VAL A 111 12.90 12.05 17.49
C VAL A 111 13.09 11.12 18.69
N GLU A 112 12.06 10.40 19.12
CA GLU A 112 12.17 9.41 20.20
C GLU A 112 13.08 8.22 19.84
N PHE A 113 13.12 7.81 18.57
CA PHE A 113 14.07 6.79 18.11
C PHE A 113 15.50 7.28 18.21
N ILE A 114 15.78 8.52 17.82
CA ILE A 114 17.12 9.13 17.97
C ILE A 114 17.51 9.17 19.45
N LYS A 115 16.62 9.61 20.34
CA LYS A 115 16.87 9.65 21.80
C LYS A 115 17.17 8.27 22.40
N LYS A 116 16.56 7.21 21.85
CA LYS A 116 16.77 5.81 22.26
C LYS A 116 17.97 5.14 21.55
N ASP A 117 18.76 5.90 20.79
CA ASP A 117 19.87 5.41 19.95
C ASP A 117 19.45 4.39 18.87
N LYS A 118 18.18 4.43 18.45
CA LYS A 118 17.58 3.54 17.44
C LYS A 118 17.48 4.16 16.05
N ALA A 119 17.92 5.41 15.89
CA ALA A 119 18.04 6.07 14.60
C ALA A 119 19.21 7.06 14.62
N TYR A 120 19.78 7.34 13.45
CA TYR A 120 20.85 8.31 13.27
C TYR A 120 20.73 8.99 11.90
N VAL A 121 21.27 10.20 11.81
CA VAL A 121 21.38 10.92 10.54
C VAL A 121 22.62 10.40 9.82
N ASP A 122 22.45 9.97 8.57
CA ASP A 122 23.53 9.58 7.68
C ASP A 122 23.79 10.70 6.67
N SER A 123 25.07 11.02 6.46
CA SER A 123 25.51 12.09 5.56
C SER A 123 26.29 11.56 4.36
N GLN A 124 26.25 10.24 4.13
CA GLN A 124 26.86 9.63 2.96
C GLN A 124 26.03 9.84 1.71
N SER A 125 26.68 9.74 0.56
CA SER A 125 25.99 9.68 -0.72
C SER A 125 25.14 8.40 -0.85
N SER A 126 24.12 8.46 -1.71
CA SER A 126 23.29 7.29 -2.01
C SER A 126 24.10 6.10 -2.57
N GLU A 127 25.17 6.38 -3.33
CA GLU A 127 26.06 5.34 -3.87
C GLU A 127 26.87 4.64 -2.77
N GLU A 128 27.38 5.40 -1.80
CA GLU A 128 28.14 4.84 -0.68
C GLU A 128 27.26 4.00 0.24
N MET A 129 26.05 4.48 0.55
CA MET A 129 25.07 3.71 1.32
C MET A 129 24.70 2.40 0.61
N ALA A 130 24.54 2.43 -0.72
CA ALA A 130 24.25 1.23 -1.51
C ALA A 130 25.41 0.23 -1.47
N LYS A 131 26.67 0.70 -1.55
CA LYS A 131 27.87 -0.15 -1.43
C LYS A 131 27.99 -0.78 -0.04
N GLN A 132 27.72 -0.01 1.01
CA GLN A 132 27.77 -0.47 2.40
C GLN A 132 26.69 -1.48 2.76
N LYS A 133 25.53 -1.45 2.09
CA LYS A 133 24.50 -2.47 2.29
C LYS A 133 25.00 -3.88 1.97
N GLY A 134 26.10 -4.04 1.24
CA GLY A 134 26.63 -5.35 0.86
C GLY A 134 25.69 -6.10 -0.08
N THR A 135 25.70 -7.43 0.00
CA THR A 135 24.86 -8.31 -0.83
C THR A 135 24.14 -9.32 0.07
N PRO A 136 23.21 -10.14 -0.47
CA PRO A 136 22.62 -11.23 0.31
C PRO A 136 23.65 -12.23 0.88
N THR A 137 24.85 -12.30 0.30
CA THR A 137 25.93 -13.21 0.71
C THR A 137 27.07 -12.53 1.48
N GLN A 138 27.15 -11.20 1.45
CA GLN A 138 28.16 -10.42 2.15
C GLN A 138 27.51 -9.45 3.13
N PRO A 139 27.89 -9.47 4.43
CA PRO A 139 27.34 -8.54 5.41
C PRO A 139 27.66 -7.10 5.02
N GLY A 140 26.78 -6.18 5.41
CA GLY A 140 27.03 -4.76 5.24
C GLY A 140 28.04 -4.22 6.25
N THR A 141 28.45 -2.96 6.06
CA THR A 141 29.37 -2.26 6.95
C THR A 141 28.73 -0.99 7.51
N ASP A 142 29.01 -0.70 8.78
CA ASP A 142 28.49 0.49 9.45
C ASP A 142 28.89 1.78 8.73
N SER A 143 27.94 2.71 8.63
CA SER A 143 28.22 4.09 8.23
C SER A 143 29.22 4.74 9.20
N PRO A 144 30.16 5.58 8.74
CA PRO A 144 31.01 6.37 9.62
C PRO A 144 30.17 7.31 10.53
N TYR A 145 28.94 7.62 10.15
CA TYR A 145 28.01 8.46 10.92
C TYR A 145 27.11 7.67 11.88
N ARG A 146 27.17 6.32 11.87
CA ARG A 146 26.32 5.47 12.71
C ARG A 146 26.50 5.66 14.22
N LYS A 147 27.69 6.15 14.61
CA LYS A 147 28.08 6.41 16.01
C LYS A 147 28.00 7.89 16.41
N ARG A 148 27.32 8.74 15.63
CA ARG A 148 26.99 10.11 16.04
C ARG A 148 26.29 10.11 17.39
N SER A 149 26.53 11.15 18.19
CA SER A 149 25.84 11.28 19.48
C SER A 149 24.35 11.58 19.28
N VAL A 150 23.55 11.35 20.31
CA VAL A 150 22.11 11.67 20.29
C VAL A 150 21.91 13.16 19.99
N GLU A 151 22.71 14.03 20.62
CA GLU A 151 22.63 15.48 20.47
C GLU A 151 22.95 15.92 19.03
N GLU A 152 23.99 15.36 18.42
CA GLU A 152 24.35 15.67 17.02
C GLU A 152 23.25 15.22 16.06
N ASN A 153 22.69 14.02 16.27
CA ASN A 153 21.60 13.52 15.43
C ASN A 153 20.33 14.36 15.55
N LEU A 154 19.97 14.81 16.75
CA LEU A 154 18.81 15.68 16.98
C LEU A 154 18.98 17.03 16.29
N ASP A 155 20.13 17.69 16.46
CA ASP A 155 20.44 18.97 15.82
C ASP A 155 20.38 18.84 14.28
N LEU A 156 21.02 17.81 13.71
CA LEU A 156 20.99 17.58 12.26
C LEU A 156 19.58 17.29 11.77
N PHE A 157 18.81 16.45 12.46
CA PHE A 157 17.45 16.10 12.02
C PHE A 157 16.48 17.29 12.11
N GLU A 158 16.63 18.16 13.11
CA GLU A 158 15.89 19.41 13.20
C GLU A 158 16.25 20.37 12.04
N LYS A 159 17.53 20.53 11.73
CA LYS A 159 18.00 21.32 10.57
C LYS A 159 17.51 20.75 9.24
N MET A 160 17.44 19.43 9.11
CA MET A 160 16.81 18.76 7.95
C MET A 160 15.34 19.17 7.81
N LYS A 161 14.56 19.14 8.91
CA LYS A 161 13.15 19.56 8.94
C LYS A 161 12.97 21.06 8.65
N ASN A 162 13.92 21.89 9.05
CA ASN A 162 13.91 23.34 8.79
C ASN A 162 14.39 23.71 7.39
N GLY A 163 14.81 22.74 6.58
CA GLY A 163 15.19 22.95 5.19
C GLY A 163 16.56 23.58 4.98
N GLU A 164 17.45 23.48 5.97
CA GLU A 164 18.80 24.06 5.92
C GLU A 164 19.75 23.31 4.96
N PHE A 165 19.35 22.13 4.48
CA PHE A 165 20.16 21.26 3.63
C PHE A 165 19.50 20.99 2.27
N PRO A 166 20.29 20.83 1.19
CA PRO A 166 19.76 20.44 -0.11
C PRO A 166 19.28 18.98 -0.15
N GLU A 167 18.54 18.63 -1.20
CA GLU A 167 18.05 17.26 -1.40
C GLU A 167 19.21 16.25 -1.47
N GLY A 168 19.04 15.10 -0.83
CA GLY A 168 19.99 13.98 -0.90
C GLY A 168 21.28 14.13 -0.09
N THR A 169 21.49 15.23 0.64
CA THR A 169 22.68 15.38 1.50
C THR A 169 22.60 14.57 2.78
N HIS A 170 21.42 14.50 3.40
CA HIS A 170 21.19 13.79 4.64
C HIS A 170 19.91 12.96 4.57
N VAL A 171 19.94 11.83 5.27
CA VAL A 171 18.80 10.93 5.47
C VAL A 171 18.77 10.50 6.93
N LEU A 172 17.58 10.24 7.47
CA LEU A 172 17.47 9.56 8.75
C LEU A 172 17.42 8.05 8.49
N ARG A 173 18.22 7.27 9.20
CA ARG A 173 18.25 5.81 9.12
C ARG A 173 17.88 5.19 10.46
N ALA A 174 17.13 4.10 10.43
CA ALA A 174 16.99 3.25 11.60
C ALA A 174 18.34 2.58 11.91
N LYS A 175 18.64 2.38 13.19
CA LYS A 175 19.84 1.69 13.68
C LYS A 175 19.43 0.28 14.09
N ILE A 176 19.62 -0.69 13.20
CA ILE A 176 19.18 -2.08 13.37
C ILE A 176 20.42 -3.00 13.31
N ASP A 177 20.64 -3.70 12.20
CA ASP A 177 21.72 -4.66 12.06
C ASP A 177 22.26 -4.70 10.61
N MET A 178 23.45 -4.15 10.41
CA MET A 178 24.13 -4.16 9.11
C MET A 178 24.55 -5.57 8.65
N ALA A 179 24.60 -6.55 9.55
CA ALA A 179 24.92 -7.94 9.23
C ALA A 179 23.68 -8.81 8.96
N SER A 180 22.46 -8.28 9.08
CA SER A 180 21.23 -9.06 8.91
C SER A 180 21.16 -9.74 7.54
N THR A 181 20.62 -10.96 7.49
CA THR A 181 20.35 -11.68 6.25
C THR A 181 19.22 -11.03 5.45
N ASN A 182 18.30 -10.35 6.13
CA ASN A 182 17.29 -9.50 5.50
C ASN A 182 17.91 -8.13 5.19
N MET A 183 18.12 -7.83 3.91
CA MET A 183 18.73 -6.57 3.47
C MET A 183 17.92 -5.33 3.88
N LEU A 184 16.62 -5.47 4.14
CA LEU A 184 15.77 -4.37 4.61
C LEU A 184 16.05 -4.00 6.06
N MET A 185 16.59 -4.93 6.86
CA MET A 185 17.01 -4.68 8.25
C MET A 185 18.40 -4.03 8.35
N ARG A 186 19.09 -3.82 7.21
CA ARG A 186 20.40 -3.16 7.17
C ARG A 186 20.25 -1.64 7.18
N ASP A 187 19.98 -1.12 8.37
CA ASP A 187 19.77 0.30 8.68
C ASP A 187 18.92 1.01 7.60
N PRO A 188 17.62 0.69 7.47
CA PRO A 188 16.75 1.25 6.44
C PRO A 188 16.55 2.76 6.59
N LEU A 189 16.23 3.41 5.47
CA LEU A 189 15.91 4.84 5.45
C LEU A 189 14.54 5.06 6.10
N MET A 190 14.44 6.03 7.00
CA MET A 190 13.20 6.51 7.62
C MET A 190 12.73 7.82 6.98
N TYR A 191 13.64 8.77 6.74
CA TYR A 191 13.33 10.06 6.13
C TYR A 191 14.36 10.47 5.07
N ARG A 192 13.90 11.23 4.09
CA ARG A 192 14.74 11.92 3.08
C ARG A 192 14.37 13.39 2.97
N ILE A 193 15.32 14.23 2.61
CA ILE A 193 15.06 15.62 2.23
C ILE A 193 14.53 15.68 0.79
N LEU A 194 13.43 16.40 0.60
CA LEU A 194 12.83 16.67 -0.70
C LEU A 194 12.13 18.03 -0.65
N HIS A 195 12.59 19.00 -1.43
CA HIS A 195 12.06 20.37 -1.47
C HIS A 195 10.94 20.47 -2.51
N LYS A 196 9.82 19.80 -2.23
CA LYS A 196 8.65 19.74 -3.11
C LYS A 196 7.38 20.11 -2.35
N HIS A 197 6.49 20.80 -3.05
CA HIS A 197 5.17 21.15 -2.54
C HIS A 197 4.30 19.89 -2.45
N HIS A 198 3.75 19.61 -1.27
CA HIS A 198 2.81 18.52 -1.05
C HIS A 198 1.37 18.98 -1.31
N HIS A 199 0.56 18.15 -1.97
CA HIS A 199 -0.79 18.55 -2.38
C HIS A 199 -1.72 18.93 -1.20
N ARG A 200 -1.54 18.32 -0.03
CA ARG A 200 -2.25 18.66 1.23
C ARG A 200 -1.50 19.57 2.21
N THR A 201 -0.28 19.19 2.61
CA THR A 201 0.49 19.91 3.64
C THR A 201 1.31 21.09 3.09
N GLY A 202 1.23 21.35 1.78
CA GLY A 202 1.90 22.48 1.12
C GLY A 202 3.42 22.41 1.29
N ASN A 203 4.00 23.49 1.81
CA ASN A 203 5.44 23.61 2.07
C ASN A 203 5.78 23.48 3.57
N GLN A 204 4.89 22.91 4.39
CA GLN A 204 5.15 22.72 5.83
C GLN A 204 6.29 21.72 6.09
N TRP A 205 6.54 20.82 5.14
CA TRP A 205 7.53 19.76 5.26
C TRP A 205 8.50 19.80 4.07
N CYS A 206 9.79 19.65 4.36
CA CYS A 206 10.85 19.39 3.38
C CYS A 206 11.59 18.07 3.65
N ILE A 207 11.15 17.32 4.66
CA ILE A 207 11.53 15.93 4.89
C ILE A 207 10.28 15.06 4.80
N TYR A 208 10.39 13.93 4.12
CA TYR A 208 9.27 13.03 3.89
C TYR A 208 9.62 11.62 4.34
N PRO A 209 8.69 10.92 5.02
CA PRO A 209 8.92 9.58 5.49
C PRO A 209 9.01 8.60 4.31
N MET A 210 9.77 7.54 4.48
CA MET A 210 9.83 6.42 3.54
C MET A 210 8.66 5.47 3.77
N TYR A 211 8.25 4.72 2.75
CA TYR A 211 7.13 3.77 2.82
C TYR A 211 7.19 2.86 4.06
N ASP A 212 8.34 2.21 4.30
CA ASP A 212 8.50 1.28 5.43
C ASP A 212 8.33 1.93 6.81
N TRP A 213 8.55 3.25 6.92
CA TRP A 213 8.38 4.03 8.15
C TRP A 213 7.00 4.72 8.25
N ALA A 214 6.30 4.88 7.14
CA ALA A 214 4.97 5.48 7.16
C ALA A 214 3.87 4.41 7.30
N HIS A 215 4.07 3.22 6.72
CA HIS A 215 2.99 2.26 6.49
C HIS A 215 2.49 1.61 7.79
N GLY A 216 3.40 1.07 8.62
CA GLY A 216 3.04 0.44 9.89
C GLY A 216 2.55 1.44 10.93
N GLU A 217 3.19 2.60 10.96
CA GLU A 217 2.87 3.73 11.83
C GLU A 217 1.46 4.25 11.55
N SER A 218 1.09 4.37 10.26
CA SER A 218 -0.27 4.73 9.85
C SER A 218 -1.29 3.66 10.24
N ASP A 219 -0.97 2.38 10.03
CA ASP A 219 -1.83 1.28 10.46
C ASP A 219 -2.04 1.29 11.97
N TYR A 220 -1.00 1.58 12.74
CA TYR A 220 -1.07 1.66 14.19
C TYR A 220 -1.91 2.87 14.64
N LEU A 221 -1.73 4.05 14.06
CA LEU A 221 -2.54 5.22 14.40
C LEU A 221 -4.03 5.01 14.12
N GLU A 222 -4.34 4.31 13.02
CA GLU A 222 -5.71 3.98 12.63
C GLU A 222 -6.30 2.77 13.38
N GLN A 223 -5.50 2.09 14.21
CA GLN A 223 -5.89 0.87 14.91
C GLN A 223 -6.35 -0.24 13.95
N ILE A 224 -5.66 -0.36 12.80
CA ILE A 224 -5.85 -1.47 11.87
C ILE A 224 -5.46 -2.77 12.58
N SER A 225 -6.33 -3.78 12.56
CA SER A 225 -6.01 -5.09 13.14
C SER A 225 -5.25 -5.96 12.15
N HIS A 226 -5.69 -6.00 10.89
CA HIS A 226 -5.11 -6.83 9.85
C HIS A 226 -4.71 -5.98 8.65
N SER A 227 -3.41 -5.77 8.49
CA SER A 227 -2.82 -5.00 7.40
C SER A 227 -2.58 -5.91 6.20
N LEU A 228 -3.44 -5.84 5.19
CA LEU A 228 -3.40 -6.74 4.03
C LEU A 228 -2.62 -6.10 2.89
N CYS A 229 -1.57 -6.78 2.41
CA CYS A 229 -0.73 -6.33 1.29
C CYS A 229 -0.35 -7.50 0.36
N THR A 230 0.41 -7.23 -0.70
CA THR A 230 0.80 -8.28 -1.65
C THR A 230 2.15 -8.93 -1.27
N LEU A 231 2.44 -10.12 -1.80
CA LEU A 231 3.65 -10.91 -1.49
C LEU A 231 4.97 -10.17 -1.72
N GLU A 232 5.00 -9.13 -2.56
CA GLU A 232 6.16 -8.27 -2.74
C GLU A 232 6.63 -7.62 -1.42
N PHE A 233 5.73 -7.42 -0.46
CA PHE A 233 6.02 -6.85 0.85
C PHE A 233 6.31 -7.90 1.94
N LEU A 234 6.35 -9.20 1.59
CA LEU A 234 6.71 -10.25 2.54
C LEU A 234 8.09 -10.01 3.20
N PRO A 235 9.16 -9.62 2.48
CA PRO A 235 10.44 -9.31 3.10
C PRO A 235 10.40 -8.09 4.03
N HIS A 236 9.44 -7.18 3.83
CA HIS A 236 9.27 -5.96 4.61
C HIS A 236 8.61 -6.19 5.96
N ARG A 237 7.96 -7.35 6.16
CA ARG A 237 7.22 -7.63 7.40
C ARG A 237 8.10 -7.55 8.65
N GLU A 238 9.32 -8.06 8.59
CA GLU A 238 10.24 -8.02 9.72
C GLU A 238 10.54 -6.58 10.14
N LEU A 239 10.71 -5.68 9.16
CA LEU A 239 10.93 -4.27 9.41
C LEU A 239 9.67 -3.56 9.92
N TYR A 240 8.51 -3.88 9.34
CA TYR A 240 7.20 -3.43 9.82
C TYR A 240 7.01 -3.77 11.31
N ASP A 241 7.29 -5.03 11.69
CA ASP A 241 7.20 -5.49 13.06
C ASP A 241 8.24 -4.79 13.97
N TRP A 242 9.47 -4.62 13.50
CA TRP A 242 10.53 -3.95 14.26
C TRP A 242 10.17 -2.50 14.61
N PHE A 243 9.61 -1.75 13.67
CA PHE A 243 9.18 -0.38 13.91
C PHE A 243 8.01 -0.32 14.91
N LEU A 244 6.99 -1.15 14.71
CA LEU A 244 5.85 -1.25 15.63
C LEU A 244 6.29 -1.55 17.07
N ASP A 245 7.24 -2.46 17.26
CA ASP A 245 7.71 -2.84 18.60
C ASP A 245 8.33 -1.66 19.38
N GLN A 246 8.70 -0.57 18.71
CA GLN A 246 9.24 0.63 19.36
C GLN A 246 8.19 1.65 19.77
N VAL A 247 7.03 1.66 19.10
CA VAL A 247 5.96 2.65 19.28
C VAL A 247 4.69 2.08 19.89
N TYR A 248 4.55 0.75 19.93
CA TYR A 248 3.32 0.13 20.41
C TYR A 248 3.10 0.32 21.92
N ASP A 249 1.82 0.40 22.25
CA ASP A 249 1.27 0.41 23.60
C ASP A 249 0.37 -0.82 23.77
N ASN A 250 0.53 -1.54 24.89
CA ASN A 250 -0.27 -2.69 25.29
C ASN A 250 -1.78 -2.41 25.37
N GLY A 251 -2.18 -1.15 25.56
CA GLY A 251 -3.60 -0.77 25.57
C GLY A 251 -4.27 -0.76 24.20
N LYS A 252 -3.50 -0.80 23.11
CA LYS A 252 -3.96 -0.61 21.74
C LYS A 252 -3.81 -1.88 20.89
N VAL A 253 -4.46 -1.89 19.73
CA VAL A 253 -4.28 -2.97 18.76
C VAL A 253 -2.92 -2.81 18.11
N ARG A 254 -2.11 -3.86 18.13
CA ARG A 254 -0.89 -3.94 17.31
C ARG A 254 -1.27 -4.52 15.94
N PRO A 255 -1.16 -3.76 14.85
CA PRO A 255 -1.48 -4.24 13.52
C PRO A 255 -0.64 -5.45 13.13
N LYS A 256 -1.23 -6.31 12.31
CA LYS A 256 -0.62 -7.54 11.83
C LYS A 256 -0.61 -7.56 10.31
N GLN A 257 0.57 -7.48 9.71
CA GLN A 257 0.71 -7.57 8.26
C GLN A 257 0.47 -9.01 7.77
N ARG A 258 -0.35 -9.18 6.74
CA ARG A 258 -0.61 -10.46 6.06
C ARG A 258 -0.63 -10.28 4.55
N GLU A 259 0.17 -11.07 3.85
CA GLU A 259 0.36 -10.96 2.41
C GLU A 259 -0.41 -12.03 1.64
N PHE A 260 -0.96 -11.60 0.51
CA PHE A 260 -1.58 -12.47 -0.48
C PHE A 260 -0.91 -12.30 -1.84
N ALA A 261 -1.05 -13.31 -2.70
CA ALA A 261 -0.47 -13.28 -4.02
C ALA A 261 -1.11 -12.21 -4.89
N ARG A 262 -0.28 -11.41 -5.56
CA ARG A 262 -0.75 -10.50 -6.59
C ARG A 262 -1.42 -11.29 -7.71
N ARG A 263 -2.50 -10.72 -8.25
CA ARG A 263 -3.23 -11.31 -9.37
C ARG A 263 -2.62 -10.81 -10.69
N ASN A 264 -2.00 -11.74 -11.41
CA ASN A 264 -1.53 -11.51 -12.76
C ASN A 264 -2.55 -12.09 -13.74
N LEU A 265 -3.03 -11.28 -14.67
CA LEU A 265 -3.95 -11.72 -15.73
C LEU A 265 -3.18 -11.97 -17.03
N SER A 266 -3.50 -13.05 -17.74
CA SER A 266 -3.00 -13.29 -19.08
C SER A 266 -3.43 -12.17 -20.02
N HIS A 267 -2.61 -11.89 -21.05
CA HIS A 267 -2.86 -10.85 -22.06
C HIS A 267 -3.13 -9.44 -21.52
N THR A 268 -2.82 -9.17 -20.25
CA THR A 268 -3.18 -7.93 -19.57
C THR A 268 -1.94 -7.31 -18.94
N VAL A 269 -1.73 -6.02 -19.17
CA VAL A 269 -0.68 -5.24 -18.52
C VAL A 269 -1.29 -4.49 -17.34
N VAL A 270 -0.71 -4.64 -16.15
CA VAL A 270 -1.12 -3.93 -14.92
C VAL A 270 0.02 -3.10 -14.30
N SER A 271 1.17 -3.03 -14.96
CA SER A 271 2.28 -2.20 -14.49
C SER A 271 1.97 -0.72 -14.76
N LYS A 272 1.88 0.11 -13.71
CA LYS A 272 1.64 1.56 -13.82
C LYS A 272 2.56 2.22 -14.86
N ARG A 273 3.87 1.90 -14.83
CA ARG A 273 4.86 2.42 -15.80
C ARG A 273 4.48 2.11 -17.26
N LYS A 274 4.06 0.87 -17.53
CA LYS A 274 3.68 0.45 -18.89
C LYS A 274 2.32 1.04 -19.30
N LEU A 275 1.36 1.13 -18.39
CA LEU A 275 0.07 1.77 -18.66
C LEU A 275 0.23 3.26 -18.97
N LEU A 276 1.07 3.97 -18.20
CA LEU A 276 1.42 5.37 -18.47
C LEU A 276 2.06 5.52 -19.86
N GLN A 277 2.98 4.62 -20.22
CA GLN A 277 3.60 4.61 -21.55
C GLN A 277 2.56 4.45 -22.67
N LEU A 278 1.57 3.56 -22.51
CA LEU A 278 0.49 3.40 -23.50
C LEU A 278 -0.31 4.68 -23.72
N VAL A 279 -0.57 5.43 -22.65
CA VAL A 279 -1.28 6.71 -22.71
C VAL A 279 -0.41 7.80 -23.34
N GLN A 280 0.84 7.96 -22.88
CA GLN A 280 1.75 9.01 -23.36
C GLN A 280 2.15 8.84 -24.82
N GLU A 281 2.32 7.60 -25.28
CA GLU A 281 2.64 7.28 -26.68
C GLU A 281 1.39 7.19 -27.57
N ASN A 282 0.20 7.51 -27.04
CA ASN A 282 -1.08 7.52 -27.76
C ASN A 282 -1.48 6.17 -28.39
N HIS A 283 -1.09 5.04 -27.79
CA HIS A 283 -1.59 3.71 -28.18
C HIS A 283 -3.05 3.49 -27.74
N VAL A 284 -3.50 4.26 -26.75
CA VAL A 284 -4.87 4.32 -26.23
C VAL A 284 -5.37 5.76 -26.16
N THR A 285 -6.67 5.99 -26.12
CA THR A 285 -7.26 7.34 -26.10
C THR A 285 -7.15 8.05 -24.74
N GLY A 286 -6.76 7.31 -23.69
CA GLY A 286 -6.67 7.81 -22.33
C GLY A 286 -6.71 6.68 -21.30
N TRP A 287 -6.73 7.03 -20.02
CA TRP A 287 -6.80 6.07 -18.92
C TRP A 287 -8.12 5.31 -18.86
N ASP A 288 -9.20 5.86 -19.41
CA ASP A 288 -10.53 5.26 -19.47
C ASP A 288 -10.81 4.55 -20.81
N ASP A 289 -9.81 4.39 -21.70
CA ASP A 289 -9.99 3.67 -22.95
C ASP A 289 -10.51 2.25 -22.68
N PRO A 290 -11.56 1.76 -23.37
CA PRO A 290 -12.12 0.42 -23.16
C PRO A 290 -11.11 -0.73 -23.24
N ARG A 291 -9.96 -0.53 -23.89
CA ARG A 291 -8.88 -1.52 -24.02
C ARG A 291 -7.95 -1.54 -22.80
N MET A 292 -8.01 -0.52 -21.94
CA MET A 292 -7.19 -0.42 -20.73
C MET A 292 -7.69 -1.37 -19.65
N SER A 293 -6.75 -1.86 -18.85
CA SER A 293 -7.03 -2.71 -17.67
C SER A 293 -7.44 -1.90 -16.44
N THR A 294 -7.62 -0.59 -16.58
CA THR A 294 -8.09 0.33 -15.54
C THR A 294 -9.54 0.05 -15.17
N ILE A 295 -9.93 0.30 -13.92
CA ILE A 295 -11.33 0.15 -13.51
C ILE A 295 -12.22 1.10 -14.31
N SER A 296 -11.76 2.34 -14.54
CA SER A 296 -12.42 3.31 -15.42
C SER A 296 -12.60 2.82 -16.86
N GLY A 297 -11.57 2.21 -17.47
CA GLY A 297 -11.64 1.63 -18.81
C GLY A 297 -12.58 0.45 -18.91
N MET A 298 -12.56 -0.43 -17.90
CA MET A 298 -13.48 -1.56 -17.81
C MET A 298 -14.93 -1.11 -17.63
N ARG A 299 -15.18 -0.09 -16.78
CA ARG A 299 -16.49 0.56 -16.63
C ARG A 299 -16.99 1.11 -17.96
N ARG A 300 -16.13 1.84 -18.70
CA ARG A 300 -16.48 2.38 -20.02
C ARG A 300 -16.73 1.28 -21.06
N ARG A 301 -16.02 0.15 -20.99
CA ARG A 301 -16.21 -1.02 -21.85
C ARG A 301 -17.55 -1.73 -21.62
N GLY A 302 -18.21 -1.52 -20.48
CA GLY A 302 -19.47 -2.15 -20.12
C GLY A 302 -19.34 -3.32 -19.14
N TYR A 303 -18.20 -3.48 -18.46
CA TYR A 303 -18.13 -4.34 -17.28
C TYR A 303 -19.02 -3.76 -16.18
N THR A 304 -19.66 -4.65 -15.42
CA THR A 304 -20.47 -4.26 -14.26
C THR A 304 -19.65 -4.39 -12.96
N PRO A 305 -20.01 -3.65 -11.90
CA PRO A 305 -19.42 -3.85 -10.57
C PRO A 305 -19.55 -5.30 -10.09
N GLY A 306 -20.73 -5.91 -10.33
CA GLY A 306 -21.00 -7.30 -10.00
C GLY A 306 -20.05 -8.27 -10.68
N SER A 307 -19.76 -8.08 -11.97
CA SER A 307 -18.82 -8.93 -12.71
C SER A 307 -17.40 -8.90 -12.14
N LEU A 308 -16.93 -7.74 -11.68
CA LEU A 308 -15.59 -7.60 -11.10
C LEU A 308 -15.49 -8.19 -9.69
N ARG A 309 -16.53 -8.02 -8.87
CA ARG A 309 -16.62 -8.66 -7.54
C ARG A 309 -16.67 -10.19 -7.68
N ASN A 310 -17.53 -10.69 -8.56
CA ASN A 310 -17.62 -12.13 -8.86
C ASN A 310 -16.28 -12.70 -9.36
N PHE A 311 -15.56 -11.95 -10.21
CA PHE A 311 -14.22 -12.34 -10.65
C PHE A 311 -13.25 -12.42 -9.46
N ALA A 312 -13.22 -11.42 -8.59
CA ALA A 312 -12.37 -11.40 -7.40
C ALA A 312 -12.68 -12.55 -6.42
N ASP A 313 -13.96 -12.91 -6.25
CA ASP A 313 -14.38 -14.04 -5.41
C ASP A 313 -13.99 -15.38 -6.04
N THR A 314 -14.21 -15.54 -7.35
CA THR A 314 -13.96 -16.80 -8.07
C THR A 314 -12.47 -17.17 -8.08
N ILE A 315 -11.57 -16.19 -8.17
CA ILE A 315 -10.12 -16.42 -8.13
C ILE A 315 -9.61 -16.73 -6.71
N GLY A 316 -10.45 -16.54 -5.69
CA GLY A 316 -10.17 -16.74 -4.27
C GLY A 316 -9.06 -15.84 -3.73
N ILE A 317 -8.41 -16.26 -2.63
CA ILE A 317 -7.20 -15.64 -2.05
C ILE A 317 -6.17 -16.73 -1.78
N ALA A 318 -4.93 -16.56 -2.24
CA ALA A 318 -3.86 -17.55 -2.10
C ALA A 318 -2.51 -16.90 -1.79
N LYS A 319 -1.56 -17.70 -1.29
CA LYS A 319 -0.14 -17.30 -1.07
C LYS A 319 0.80 -17.69 -2.21
N ARG A 320 0.27 -18.19 -3.33
CA ARG A 320 1.06 -18.57 -4.50
C ARG A 320 0.68 -17.70 -5.67
N ASN A 321 1.68 -17.14 -6.34
CA ASN A 321 1.47 -16.41 -7.59
C ASN A 321 0.87 -17.36 -8.62
N ASN A 322 -0.22 -16.93 -9.24
CA ASN A 322 -0.87 -17.66 -10.31
C ASN A 322 -1.17 -16.71 -11.46
N LEU A 323 -1.05 -17.21 -12.69
CA LEU A 323 -1.48 -16.52 -13.90
C LEU A 323 -2.94 -16.90 -14.14
N ILE A 324 -3.84 -15.93 -14.00
CA ILE A 324 -5.26 -16.12 -14.23
C ILE A 324 -5.55 -15.82 -15.70
N ASP A 325 -6.24 -16.72 -16.38
CA ASP A 325 -6.59 -16.47 -17.76
C ASP A 325 -7.67 -15.38 -17.89
N VAL A 326 -7.49 -14.45 -18.83
CA VAL A 326 -8.44 -13.36 -19.07
C VAL A 326 -9.85 -13.87 -19.44
N SER A 327 -9.97 -15.07 -19.99
CA SER A 327 -11.26 -15.71 -20.27
C SER A 327 -12.14 -15.86 -19.03
N LEU A 328 -11.55 -16.00 -17.83
CA LEU A 328 -12.32 -16.04 -16.58
C LEU A 328 -12.97 -14.69 -16.28
N LEU A 329 -12.24 -13.60 -16.50
CA LEU A 329 -12.78 -12.25 -16.35
C LEU A 329 -13.91 -12.00 -17.36
N GLU A 330 -13.71 -12.44 -18.61
CA GLU A 330 -14.75 -12.36 -19.64
C GLU A 330 -15.97 -13.25 -19.32
N PHE A 331 -15.75 -14.41 -18.72
CA PHE A 331 -16.82 -15.29 -18.25
C PHE A 331 -17.67 -14.59 -17.19
N CYS A 332 -17.05 -13.96 -16.19
CA CYS A 332 -17.77 -13.27 -15.12
C CYS A 332 -18.67 -12.13 -15.64
N VAL A 333 -18.22 -11.37 -16.65
CA VAL A 333 -19.06 -10.31 -17.25
C VAL A 333 -20.16 -10.88 -18.15
N ARG A 334 -19.91 -11.97 -18.89
CA ARG A 334 -20.96 -12.65 -19.68
C ARG A 334 -22.06 -13.18 -18.76
N GLU A 335 -21.70 -13.82 -17.66
CA GLU A 335 -22.67 -14.38 -16.70
C GLU A 335 -23.51 -13.30 -16.02
N ASP A 336 -22.91 -12.16 -15.69
CA ASP A 336 -23.62 -11.04 -15.08
C ASP A 336 -24.59 -10.37 -16.07
N LEU A 337 -24.11 -10.07 -17.29
CA LEU A 337 -24.93 -9.44 -18.33
C LEU A 337 -26.01 -10.38 -18.89
N ASN A 338 -25.77 -11.70 -18.91
CA ASN A 338 -26.77 -12.67 -19.33
C ASN A 338 -28.06 -12.59 -18.51
N LYS A 339 -27.95 -12.23 -17.22
CA LYS A 339 -29.08 -12.10 -16.28
C LYS A 339 -29.73 -10.72 -16.31
N THR A 340 -28.97 -9.67 -16.61
CA THR A 340 -29.37 -8.28 -16.40
C THR A 340 -29.64 -7.50 -17.69
N ALA A 341 -28.98 -7.84 -18.80
CA ALA A 341 -29.09 -7.10 -20.05
C ALA A 341 -30.32 -7.54 -20.87
N PRO A 342 -31.21 -6.61 -21.27
CA PRO A 342 -32.32 -6.91 -22.16
C PRO A 342 -31.79 -7.26 -23.56
N ARG A 343 -32.45 -8.18 -24.25
CA ARG A 343 -32.10 -8.57 -25.63
C ARG A 343 -32.69 -7.56 -26.60
N VAL A 344 -31.87 -7.10 -27.53
CA VAL A 344 -32.25 -6.20 -28.64
C VAL A 344 -31.62 -6.73 -29.93
N MET A 345 -32.15 -6.31 -31.08
CA MET A 345 -31.61 -6.67 -32.39
C MET A 345 -30.84 -5.48 -32.96
N ALA A 346 -29.64 -5.73 -33.49
CA ALA A 346 -28.83 -4.75 -34.20
C ALA A 346 -28.20 -5.45 -35.41
N VAL A 347 -28.18 -4.78 -36.56
CA VAL A 347 -27.44 -5.22 -37.75
C VAL A 347 -26.22 -4.30 -37.87
N LEU A 348 -25.03 -4.89 -37.74
CA LEU A 348 -23.78 -4.13 -37.76
C LEU A 348 -23.29 -3.82 -39.17
N ASP A 349 -23.65 -4.66 -40.13
CA ASP A 349 -23.31 -4.55 -41.56
C ASP A 349 -24.60 -4.82 -42.38
N PRO A 350 -25.41 -3.77 -42.66
CA PRO A 350 -26.80 -3.89 -43.14
C PRO A 350 -26.98 -4.17 -44.64
#